data_AF-A0A6F9DNN6-F1
#
_entry.id   AF-A0A6F9DNN6-F1
#
_cell.length_a   1.000
_cell.length_b   1.000
_cell.length_c   1.000
_cell.angle_alpha   90.00
_cell.angle_beta   90.00
_cell.angle_gamma   90.00
#
_symmetry.space_group_name_H-M   'P 1'
#
loop_
_entity.id
_entity.type
_entity.pdbx_description
1 polymer ?
#
loop_
_entity_poly.entity_id
_entity_poly.type
_entity_poly.pdbx_seq_one_letter_code
_entity_poly.pdbx_strand_id
1 'polypeptide(L)'
;MASSRQPDVGDHESPPMSSNIVYQQHHVSRDKRGQVMGTRGGFRGCTIWFTGLSGAGKTTVSMKLEEYLCSKGIPAYSLDGDNIRHGLNKDLGFSPKHREENIRRIGEVAKLFADAGVVCLVSFISPYRKDRLSARRVHGKSNLPFVEVFVDTPLGVCERRDVKGLYKKARNGQIKGFTGIDSPYEPPESPEVVVKTAEQSVSECMMKVAGSLMERGIIPYESSNLVQELFIAPDQLAATRAQAESLPAFEITKLDLQWLQVLSEGWASPLTGFMREKEFLQCQHFGCLLGGEPVNQSIPIVLPMRDEDKKRLEGVTEFVLTYEGNMKAVLRNPEFYEHRIEERCSRQWGTAHKDHPYIKMVLEGGNWLCGGDIEVLERITWGDGLDKYRLTPLELREKFREMNADAVFAFQLRNPVHNGHALLMQDTRRSLIERGYKNPVLLLHPLGKYQTGRQILAFVLNLYALYGGLAKNVKGSTIYIWRKPSKFKTLRLKMCIIKNLGK
;
A
#
# COMPACT_ATOMS: atom_id res chain seq x y z
N MET A 1 -66.66 -8.71 -23.37
CA MET A 1 -66.99 -8.77 -21.94
C MET A 1 -65.68 -8.75 -21.15
N ALA A 2 -65.61 -7.80 -20.21
CA ALA A 2 -64.70 -7.63 -19.07
C ALA A 2 -63.26 -8.19 -19.13
N SER A 3 -62.28 -7.28 -19.02
CA SER A 3 -61.20 -7.45 -18.05
C SER A 3 -60.79 -6.07 -17.49
N SER A 4 -60.60 -6.06 -16.18
CA SER A 4 -60.62 -4.96 -15.23
C SER A 4 -59.41 -4.02 -15.30
N ARG A 5 -59.67 -2.71 -15.26
CA ARG A 5 -58.70 -1.67 -14.87
C ARG A 5 -58.88 -1.35 -13.38
N GLN A 6 -57.78 -1.31 -12.64
CA GLN A 6 -57.59 -0.51 -11.43
C GLN A 6 -56.28 0.30 -11.56
N PRO A 7 -56.15 1.42 -10.84
CA PRO A 7 -55.69 2.68 -11.40
C PRO A 7 -54.19 2.94 -11.23
N ASP A 8 -53.68 3.75 -12.16
CA ASP A 8 -52.34 4.32 -12.19
C ASP A 8 -52.13 5.27 -11.02
N VAL A 9 -51.03 5.09 -10.29
CA VAL A 9 -50.67 5.89 -9.12
C VAL A 9 -49.62 6.90 -9.54
N GLY A 10 -50.06 8.16 -9.66
CA GLY A 10 -49.29 9.35 -9.30
C GLY A 10 -48.11 9.71 -10.20
N ASP A 11 -48.39 10.59 -11.16
CA ASP A 11 -47.40 11.44 -11.82
C ASP A 11 -46.53 12.19 -10.81
N HIS A 12 -45.23 11.84 -10.74
CA HIS A 12 -44.22 12.73 -10.19
C HIS A 12 -43.73 13.66 -11.31
N GLU A 13 -44.34 14.84 -11.40
CA GLU A 13 -43.88 15.92 -12.28
C GLU A 13 -42.40 16.21 -12.07
N SER A 14 -41.62 16.08 -13.14
CA SER A 14 -40.24 16.56 -13.18
C SER A 14 -40.25 18.10 -13.19
N PRO A 15 -39.35 18.77 -12.44
CA PRO A 15 -39.35 20.23 -12.38
C PRO A 15 -39.09 20.82 -13.77
N PRO A 16 -39.71 21.97 -14.11
CA PRO A 16 -39.66 22.52 -15.45
C PRO A 16 -38.22 22.89 -15.82
N MET A 17 -37.61 22.10 -16.71
CA MET A 17 -36.36 22.49 -17.37
C MET A 17 -36.71 23.55 -18.41
N SER A 18 -36.07 24.72 -18.33
CA SER A 18 -36.20 25.76 -19.35
C SER A 18 -35.79 25.18 -20.70
N SER A 19 -36.69 25.22 -21.69
CA SER A 19 -36.51 24.65 -23.04
C SER A 19 -35.36 25.28 -23.84
N ASN A 20 -34.76 26.36 -23.33
CA ASN A 20 -33.72 27.14 -23.99
C ASN A 20 -32.29 26.83 -23.47
N ILE A 21 -32.08 25.73 -22.74
CA ILE A 21 -30.77 25.37 -22.18
C ILE A 21 -30.21 24.15 -22.91
N VAL A 22 -29.06 24.32 -23.58
CA VAL A 22 -28.31 23.24 -24.22
C VAL A 22 -27.04 22.97 -23.41
N TYR A 23 -26.78 21.71 -23.07
CA TYR A 23 -25.54 21.32 -22.39
C TYR A 23 -24.34 21.44 -23.34
N GLN A 24 -23.36 22.25 -22.98
CA GLN A 24 -22.10 22.40 -23.73
C GLN A 24 -21.11 21.33 -23.28
N GLN A 25 -20.70 20.46 -24.19
CA GLN A 25 -19.66 19.47 -23.91
C GLN A 25 -18.28 20.14 -23.88
N HIS A 26 -17.45 19.74 -22.91
CA HIS A 26 -16.07 20.21 -22.85
C HIS A 26 -15.25 19.63 -24.01
N HIS A 27 -14.50 20.48 -24.71
CA HIS A 27 -13.56 20.05 -25.77
C HIS A 27 -12.38 19.20 -25.23
N VAL A 28 -12.00 19.40 -23.95
CA VAL A 28 -10.92 18.65 -23.30
C VAL A 28 -11.51 17.58 -22.39
N SER A 29 -11.19 16.31 -22.68
CA SER A 29 -11.65 15.17 -21.88
C SER A 29 -11.11 15.21 -20.44
N ARG A 30 -11.79 14.51 -19.54
CA ARG A 30 -11.34 14.31 -18.14
C ARG A 30 -9.95 13.72 -18.08
N ASP A 31 -9.64 12.75 -18.94
CA ASP A 31 -8.31 12.12 -18.97
C ASP A 31 -7.22 13.13 -19.28
N LYS A 32 -7.40 13.96 -20.32
CA LYS A 32 -6.44 15.01 -20.70
C LYS A 32 -6.28 16.05 -19.60
N ARG A 33 -7.37 16.49 -18.97
CA ARG A 33 -7.31 17.40 -17.81
C ARG A 33 -6.59 16.74 -16.63
N GLY A 34 -6.86 15.46 -16.38
CA GLY A 34 -6.22 14.66 -15.33
C GLY A 34 -4.70 14.55 -15.50
N GLN A 35 -4.19 14.46 -16.73
CA GLN A 35 -2.73 14.39 -16.97
C GLN A 35 -1.96 15.64 -16.54
N VAL A 36 -2.62 16.80 -16.51
CA VAL A 36 -2.00 18.08 -16.11
C VAL A 36 -2.42 18.53 -14.70
N MET A 37 -3.31 17.78 -14.05
CA MET A 37 -3.79 18.08 -12.69
C MET A 37 -2.88 17.44 -11.63
N GLY A 38 -1.90 18.21 -11.16
CA GLY A 38 -0.91 17.78 -10.17
C GLY A 38 0.29 17.06 -10.79
N THR A 39 1.10 16.41 -9.95
CA THR A 39 2.34 15.71 -10.40
C THR A 39 2.14 14.23 -10.69
N ARG A 40 1.01 13.66 -10.23
CA ARG A 40 0.65 12.26 -10.49
C ARG A 40 -0.32 12.20 -11.67
N GLY A 41 0.05 11.52 -12.75
CA GLY A 41 -0.81 11.38 -13.94
C GLY A 41 -2.15 10.67 -13.67
N GLY A 42 -3.12 10.89 -14.55
CA GLY A 42 -4.45 10.28 -14.50
C GLY A 42 -5.53 11.10 -13.82
N PHE A 43 -6.77 10.97 -14.30
CA PHE A 43 -7.94 11.62 -13.71
C PHE A 43 -8.35 10.95 -12.39
N ARG A 44 -8.54 11.75 -11.34
CA ARG A 44 -8.91 11.27 -9.99
C ARG A 44 -9.93 12.15 -9.28
N GLY A 45 -10.66 12.96 -10.06
CA GLY A 45 -11.64 13.87 -9.52
C GLY A 45 -12.80 13.13 -8.87
N CYS A 46 -13.09 13.44 -7.61
CA CYS A 46 -14.11 12.76 -6.81
C CYS A 46 -14.59 13.65 -5.66
N THR A 47 -15.69 13.25 -5.03
CA THR A 47 -16.20 13.93 -3.82
C THR A 47 -16.17 13.00 -2.62
N ILE A 48 -15.56 13.50 -1.54
CA ILE A 48 -15.55 12.86 -0.21
C ILE A 48 -16.50 13.62 0.68
N TRP A 49 -17.65 13.03 0.99
CA TRP A 49 -18.74 13.67 1.70
C TRP A 49 -18.75 13.25 3.17
N PHE A 50 -18.21 14.11 4.05
CA PHE A 50 -18.26 13.90 5.49
C PHE A 50 -19.62 14.33 6.04
N THR A 51 -20.33 13.41 6.70
CA THR A 51 -21.60 13.65 7.37
C THR A 51 -21.54 13.21 8.84
N GLY A 52 -22.27 13.88 9.72
CA GLY A 52 -22.24 13.61 11.16
C GLY A 52 -22.72 14.80 11.99
N LEU A 53 -22.95 14.58 13.28
CA LEU A 53 -23.38 15.62 14.23
C LEU A 53 -22.39 16.79 14.31
N SER A 54 -22.87 17.95 14.77
CA SER A 54 -21.97 19.06 15.11
C SER A 54 -20.95 18.60 16.17
N GLY A 55 -19.68 19.01 16.08
CA GLY A 55 -18.65 18.54 17.03
C GLY A 55 -18.18 17.08 16.86
N ALA A 56 -18.73 16.33 15.89
CA ALA A 56 -18.32 14.95 15.61
C ALA A 56 -16.88 14.82 15.05
N GLY A 57 -16.26 15.91 14.57
CA GLY A 57 -14.88 15.89 14.06
C GLY A 57 -14.72 15.90 12.53
N LYS A 58 -15.79 16.13 11.77
CA LYS A 58 -15.77 16.22 10.28
C LYS A 58 -14.66 17.14 9.76
N THR A 59 -14.68 18.42 10.16
CA THR A 59 -13.71 19.42 9.71
C THR A 59 -12.28 18.97 10.04
N THR A 60 -12.04 18.48 11.25
CA THR A 60 -10.71 17.99 11.68
C THR A 60 -10.19 16.84 10.80
N VAL A 61 -11.01 15.83 10.52
CA VAL A 61 -10.62 14.71 9.66
C VAL A 61 -10.42 15.18 8.21
N SER A 62 -11.32 16.02 7.69
CA SER A 62 -11.22 16.54 6.32
C SER A 62 -9.96 17.37 6.09
N MET A 63 -9.58 18.24 7.04
CA MET A 63 -8.38 19.07 6.92
C MET A 63 -7.11 18.22 7.01
N LYS A 64 -7.10 17.18 7.85
CA LYS A 64 -5.95 16.25 7.91
C LYS A 64 -5.83 15.42 6.63
N LEU A 65 -6.95 15.04 6.02
CA LEU A 65 -6.97 14.35 4.74
C LEU A 65 -6.51 15.28 3.59
N GLU A 66 -6.91 16.55 3.61
CA GLU A 66 -6.43 17.56 2.66
C GLU A 66 -4.91 17.71 2.72
N GLU A 67 -4.35 17.88 3.93
CA GLU A 67 -2.90 17.93 4.17
C GLU A 67 -2.21 16.67 3.61
N TYR A 68 -2.77 15.48 3.88
CA TYR A 68 -2.24 14.22 3.39
C TYR A 68 -2.24 14.15 1.86
N LEU A 69 -3.37 14.45 1.20
CA LEU A 69 -3.48 14.43 -0.26
C LEU A 69 -2.51 15.41 -0.93
N CYS A 70 -2.45 16.65 -0.42
CA CYS A 70 -1.52 17.66 -0.92
C CYS A 70 -0.05 17.23 -0.74
N SER A 71 0.30 16.60 0.39
CA SER A 71 1.65 16.05 0.62
C SER A 71 2.04 14.93 -0.36
N LYS A 72 1.04 14.27 -0.98
CA LYS A 72 1.21 13.25 -2.02
C LYS A 72 1.13 13.80 -3.44
N GLY A 73 1.06 15.12 -3.61
CA GLY A 73 0.93 15.77 -4.92
C GLY A 73 -0.45 15.58 -5.57
N ILE A 74 -1.48 15.27 -4.78
CA ILE A 74 -2.87 15.12 -5.23
C ILE A 74 -3.62 16.42 -4.89
N PRO A 75 -4.10 17.19 -5.89
CA PRO A 75 -4.90 18.38 -5.64
C PRO A 75 -6.21 18.05 -4.92
N ALA A 76 -6.43 18.68 -3.78
CA ALA A 76 -7.65 18.56 -2.98
C ALA A 76 -8.16 19.95 -2.58
N TYR A 77 -9.46 20.06 -2.32
CA TYR A 77 -10.07 21.30 -1.87
C TYR A 77 -11.24 21.04 -0.92
N SER A 78 -11.23 21.70 0.24
CA SER A 78 -12.26 21.55 1.28
C SER A 78 -13.38 22.60 1.19
N LEU A 79 -14.61 22.12 1.03
CA LEU A 79 -15.86 22.89 1.18
C LEU A 79 -16.37 22.70 2.63
N ASP A 80 -16.15 23.70 3.47
CA ASP A 80 -16.67 23.75 4.85
C ASP A 80 -17.93 24.63 4.94
N GLY A 81 -18.87 24.19 5.78
CA GLY A 81 -20.15 24.85 5.95
C GLY A 81 -20.09 26.26 6.53
N ASP A 82 -19.05 26.60 7.28
CA ASP A 82 -18.87 27.97 7.74
C ASP A 82 -18.42 28.87 6.58
N ASN A 83 -17.45 28.40 5.79
CA ASN A 83 -16.85 29.18 4.70
C ASN A 83 -17.84 29.47 3.57
N ILE A 84 -18.61 28.47 3.14
CA ILE A 84 -19.55 28.64 2.02
C ILE A 84 -20.71 29.59 2.38
N ARG A 85 -21.08 29.66 3.66
CA ARG A 85 -22.13 30.58 4.13
C ARG A 85 -21.72 32.04 4.11
N HIS A 86 -20.43 32.35 4.01
CA HIS A 86 -19.97 33.73 3.78
C HIS A 86 -20.05 34.15 2.29
N GLY A 87 -20.17 33.19 1.37
CA GLY A 87 -20.16 33.43 -0.07
C GLY A 87 -21.41 32.92 -0.76
N LEU A 88 -21.30 31.76 -1.42
CA LEU A 88 -22.33 31.18 -2.28
C LEU A 88 -23.69 30.98 -1.58
N ASN A 89 -23.69 30.69 -0.28
CA ASN A 89 -24.90 30.40 0.49
C ASN A 89 -25.23 31.50 1.52
N LYS A 90 -24.74 32.73 1.32
CA LYS A 90 -24.98 33.86 2.24
C LYS A 90 -26.45 34.29 2.33
N ASP A 91 -27.24 33.97 1.30
CA ASP A 91 -28.67 34.22 1.21
C ASP A 91 -29.52 33.17 1.95
N LEU A 92 -28.91 32.06 2.40
CA LEU A 92 -29.63 30.93 3.01
C LEU A 92 -29.57 30.97 4.54
N GLY A 93 -30.74 31.18 5.15
CA GLY A 93 -30.97 30.98 6.59
C GLY A 93 -30.97 29.49 7.04
N PHE A 94 -31.69 29.20 8.12
CA PHE A 94 -31.70 27.87 8.77
C PHE A 94 -33.04 27.12 8.72
N SER A 95 -34.01 27.59 7.93
CA SER A 95 -35.28 26.87 7.70
C SER A 95 -35.02 25.52 6.98
N PRO A 96 -35.92 24.53 7.08
CA PRO A 96 -35.77 23.26 6.38
C PRO A 96 -35.51 23.42 4.87
N LYS A 97 -36.27 24.30 4.19
CA LYS A 97 -36.08 24.61 2.77
C LYS A 97 -34.71 25.22 2.47
N HIS A 98 -34.21 26.12 3.32
CA HIS A 98 -32.87 26.70 3.16
C HIS A 98 -31.76 25.68 3.43
N ARG A 99 -31.96 24.72 4.33
CA ARG A 99 -31.01 23.62 4.58
C ARG A 99 -30.93 22.68 3.39
N GLU A 100 -32.07 22.33 2.81
CA GLU A 100 -32.16 21.51 1.59
C GLU A 100 -31.44 22.19 0.42
N GLU A 101 -31.75 23.47 0.15
CA GLU A 101 -31.08 24.24 -0.90
C GLU A 101 -29.58 24.40 -0.64
N ASN A 102 -29.18 24.60 0.62
CA ASN A 102 -27.77 24.67 0.99
C ASN A 102 -27.04 23.38 0.62
N ILE A 103 -27.60 22.20 0.95
CA ILE A 103 -26.97 20.92 0.59
C ILE A 103 -27.02 20.67 -0.92
N ARG A 104 -28.10 21.07 -1.61
CA ARG A 104 -28.21 20.96 -3.07
C ARG A 104 -27.11 21.77 -3.77
N ARG A 105 -26.91 23.05 -3.41
CA ARG A 105 -25.84 23.90 -3.97
C ARG A 105 -24.46 23.30 -3.73
N ILE A 106 -24.20 22.77 -2.54
CA ILE A 106 -22.93 22.10 -2.21
C ILE A 106 -22.74 20.85 -3.05
N GLY A 107 -23.78 20.04 -3.27
CA GLY A 107 -23.74 18.87 -4.14
C GLY A 107 -23.30 19.21 -5.57
N GLU A 108 -23.85 20.28 -6.14
CA GLU A 108 -23.48 20.74 -7.49
C GLU A 108 -22.07 21.31 -7.55
N VAL A 109 -21.64 22.11 -6.57
CA VAL A 109 -20.28 22.65 -6.52
C VAL A 109 -19.25 21.54 -6.34
N ALA A 110 -19.52 20.58 -5.45
CA ALA A 110 -18.64 19.44 -5.25
C ALA A 110 -18.48 18.62 -6.53
N LYS A 111 -19.58 18.44 -7.29
CA LYS A 111 -19.54 17.84 -8.62
C LYS A 111 -18.65 18.63 -9.58
N LEU A 112 -18.67 19.96 -9.58
CA LEU A 112 -17.81 20.77 -10.46
C LEU A 112 -16.33 20.60 -10.11
N PHE A 113 -15.96 20.59 -8.83
CA PHE A 113 -14.59 20.32 -8.40
C PHE A 113 -14.14 18.90 -8.77
N ALA A 114 -15.00 17.91 -8.53
CA ALA A 114 -14.75 16.55 -8.94
C ALA A 114 -14.60 16.44 -10.47
N ASP A 115 -15.47 17.08 -11.25
CA ASP A 115 -15.37 17.08 -12.70
C ASP A 115 -14.08 17.74 -13.17
N ALA A 116 -13.60 18.79 -12.49
CA ALA A 116 -12.34 19.47 -12.79
C ALA A 116 -11.11 18.57 -12.58
N GLY A 117 -11.22 17.49 -11.80
CA GLY A 117 -10.12 16.57 -11.47
C GLY A 117 -9.57 16.72 -10.05
N VAL A 118 -10.23 17.53 -9.21
CA VAL A 118 -9.83 17.79 -7.81
C VAL A 118 -10.55 16.81 -6.88
N VAL A 119 -9.88 16.38 -5.82
CA VAL A 119 -10.54 15.66 -4.72
C VAL A 119 -11.28 16.68 -3.85
N CYS A 120 -12.60 16.78 -4.03
CA CYS A 120 -13.44 17.70 -3.27
C CYS A 120 -13.81 17.09 -1.92
N LEU A 121 -13.45 17.76 -0.82
CA LEU A 121 -13.79 17.34 0.55
C LEU A 121 -14.97 18.18 1.03
N VAL A 122 -16.08 17.55 1.43
CA VAL A 122 -17.29 18.27 1.86
C VAL A 122 -17.53 18.00 3.34
N SER A 123 -17.49 19.04 4.18
CA SER A 123 -17.62 18.93 5.64
C SER A 123 -18.88 19.63 6.16
N PHE A 124 -20.04 18.97 5.99
CA PHE A 124 -21.34 19.50 6.40
C PHE A 124 -22.06 18.54 7.36
N ILE A 125 -23.01 19.04 8.14
CA ILE A 125 -23.84 18.15 8.98
C ILE A 125 -24.69 17.24 8.09
N SER A 126 -25.27 17.79 7.01
CA SER A 126 -26.11 17.08 6.03
C SER A 126 -27.05 16.05 6.66
N PRO A 127 -27.96 16.47 7.55
CA PRO A 127 -28.63 15.56 8.49
C PRO A 127 -29.61 14.58 7.85
N TYR A 128 -30.21 14.93 6.71
CA TYR A 128 -31.25 14.14 6.07
C TYR A 128 -30.66 13.21 5.00
N ARG A 129 -31.07 11.94 4.99
CA ARG A 129 -30.63 10.95 4.01
C ARG A 129 -31.02 11.36 2.59
N LYS A 130 -32.22 11.93 2.40
CA LYS A 130 -32.71 12.37 1.08
C LYS A 130 -31.73 13.33 0.39
N ASP A 131 -31.13 14.25 1.16
CA ASP A 131 -30.25 15.28 0.61
C ASP A 131 -28.89 14.69 0.21
N ARG A 132 -28.35 13.80 1.05
CA ARG A 132 -27.10 13.09 0.76
C ARG A 132 -27.25 12.14 -0.44
N LEU A 133 -28.38 11.46 -0.55
CA LEU A 133 -28.74 10.63 -1.71
C LEU A 133 -28.87 11.47 -2.99
N SER A 134 -29.45 12.67 -2.89
CA SER A 134 -29.51 13.60 -4.02
C SER A 134 -28.12 14.00 -4.50
N ALA A 135 -27.22 14.40 -3.58
CA ALA A 135 -25.83 14.72 -3.90
C ALA A 135 -25.10 13.53 -4.54
N ARG A 136 -25.27 12.32 -4.01
CA ARG A 136 -24.73 11.07 -4.58
C ARG A 136 -25.25 10.82 -6.00
N ARG A 137 -26.56 10.98 -6.24
CA ARG A 137 -27.17 10.77 -7.56
C ARG A 137 -26.63 11.74 -8.61
N VAL A 138 -26.39 13.01 -8.25
CA VAL A 138 -25.83 14.02 -9.16
C VAL A 138 -24.42 13.63 -9.63
N HIS A 139 -23.60 13.08 -8.73
CA HIS A 139 -22.27 12.57 -9.06
C HIS A 139 -22.34 11.30 -9.92
N GLY A 140 -23.20 10.34 -9.54
CA GLY A 140 -23.41 9.10 -10.29
C GLY A 140 -23.87 9.32 -11.73
N LYS A 141 -24.83 10.24 -11.96
CA LYS A 141 -25.27 10.66 -13.31
C LYS A 141 -24.14 11.23 -14.16
N SER A 142 -23.10 11.75 -13.52
CA SER A 142 -21.94 12.37 -14.18
C SER A 142 -20.74 11.42 -14.23
N ASN A 143 -20.91 10.14 -13.84
CA ASN A 143 -19.84 9.15 -13.71
C ASN A 143 -18.64 9.67 -12.89
N LEU A 144 -18.92 10.30 -11.75
CA LEU A 144 -17.92 10.79 -10.80
C LEU A 144 -18.02 10.01 -9.48
N PRO A 145 -16.89 9.55 -8.91
CA PRO A 145 -16.91 8.85 -7.64
C PRO A 145 -17.42 9.73 -6.50
N PHE A 146 -18.25 9.14 -5.63
CA PHE A 146 -18.81 9.79 -4.44
C PHE A 146 -18.64 8.85 -3.24
N VAL A 147 -17.88 9.30 -2.24
CA VAL A 147 -17.56 8.53 -1.03
C VAL A 147 -18.19 9.21 0.17
N GLU A 148 -19.23 8.60 0.73
CA GLU A 148 -19.88 9.07 1.95
C GLU A 148 -19.15 8.56 3.17
N VAL A 149 -18.59 9.49 3.94
CA VAL A 149 -17.88 9.23 5.18
C VAL A 149 -18.79 9.59 6.36
N PHE A 150 -19.28 8.58 7.05
CA PHE A 150 -20.04 8.77 8.28
C PHE A 150 -19.08 8.98 9.46
N VAL A 151 -19.06 10.19 9.99
CA VAL A 151 -18.35 10.53 11.23
C VAL A 151 -19.26 10.23 12.40
N ASP A 152 -19.23 8.97 12.81
CA ASP A 152 -20.07 8.42 13.87
C ASP A 152 -19.48 8.79 15.23
N THR A 153 -20.17 9.65 15.96
CA THR A 153 -19.74 10.12 17.28
C THR A 153 -20.98 10.34 18.13
N PRO A 154 -21.09 9.69 19.31
CA PRO A 154 -22.28 9.80 20.14
C PRO A 154 -22.60 11.26 20.51
N LEU A 155 -23.89 11.61 20.57
CA LEU A 155 -24.36 12.96 20.88
C LEU A 155 -23.74 13.50 22.18
N GLY A 156 -23.70 12.70 23.25
CA GLY A 156 -23.12 13.13 24.54
C GLY A 156 -21.61 13.46 24.45
N VAL A 157 -20.87 12.85 23.52
CA VAL A 157 -19.47 13.22 23.25
C VAL A 157 -19.41 14.54 22.48
N CYS A 158 -20.26 14.72 21.48
CA CYS A 158 -20.38 15.96 20.72
C CYS A 158 -20.76 17.16 21.61
N GLU A 159 -21.74 16.98 22.50
CA GLU A 159 -22.15 17.96 23.50
C GLU A 159 -21.04 18.28 24.50
N ARG A 160 -20.28 17.28 24.95
CA ARG A 160 -19.13 17.52 25.85
C ARG A 160 -18.03 18.32 25.17
N ARG A 161 -17.79 18.09 23.86
CA ARG A 161 -16.77 18.81 23.09
C ARG A 161 -17.15 20.28 22.86
N ASP A 162 -18.44 20.54 22.61
CA ASP A 162 -19.06 21.84 22.27
C ASP A 162 -18.11 22.89 21.69
N VAL A 163 -17.38 22.52 20.63
CA VAL A 163 -16.22 23.27 20.10
C VAL A 163 -16.56 24.73 19.77
N LYS A 164 -17.82 24.99 19.41
CA LYS A 164 -18.32 26.31 19.00
C LYS A 164 -19.33 26.91 20.00
N GLY A 165 -19.55 26.28 21.16
CA GLY A 165 -20.55 26.70 22.14
C GLY A 165 -22.00 26.61 21.64
N LEU A 166 -22.27 25.81 20.60
CA LEU A 166 -23.58 25.74 19.93
C LEU A 166 -24.54 24.82 20.68
N TYR A 167 -24.05 23.74 21.31
CA TYR A 167 -24.89 22.84 22.08
C TYR A 167 -25.43 23.53 23.33
N LYS A 168 -24.58 24.29 24.05
CA LYS A 168 -25.03 25.11 25.19
C LYS A 168 -26.10 26.12 24.80
N LYS A 169 -25.92 26.81 23.68
CA LYS A 169 -26.92 27.77 23.15
C LYS A 169 -28.22 27.10 22.74
N ALA A 170 -28.16 25.92 22.12
CA ALA A 170 -29.35 25.14 21.75
C ALA A 170 -30.13 24.66 22.98
N ARG A 171 -29.44 24.09 23.99
CA ARG A 171 -30.06 23.65 25.25
C ARG A 171 -30.73 24.80 26.03
N ASN A 172 -30.19 26.01 25.91
CA ASN A 172 -30.77 27.22 26.50
C ASN A 172 -31.89 27.85 25.65
N GLY A 173 -32.33 27.21 24.56
CA GLY A 173 -33.40 27.70 23.68
C GLY A 173 -33.02 28.88 22.78
N GLN A 174 -31.75 29.27 22.74
CA GLN A 174 -31.26 30.40 21.94
C GLN A 174 -31.08 30.04 20.45
N ILE A 175 -30.91 28.76 20.14
CA ILE A 175 -30.84 28.22 18.77
C ILE A 175 -31.94 27.17 18.62
N LYS A 176 -32.93 27.42 17.79
CA LYS A 176 -34.01 26.47 17.49
C LYS A 176 -33.65 25.57 16.30
N GLY A 177 -34.12 24.33 16.32
CA GLY A 177 -33.97 23.38 15.22
C GLY A 177 -32.53 22.87 15.07
N PHE A 178 -31.78 22.77 16.17
CA PHE A 178 -30.40 22.30 16.13
C PHE A 178 -30.37 20.77 15.96
N THR A 179 -29.64 20.28 14.95
CA THR A 179 -29.55 18.85 14.64
C THR A 179 -28.97 18.07 15.82
N GLY A 180 -29.66 17.01 16.24
CA GLY A 180 -29.34 16.18 17.38
C GLY A 180 -30.01 16.62 18.70
N ILE A 181 -30.63 17.81 18.74
CA ILE A 181 -31.39 18.31 19.89
C ILE A 181 -32.87 18.43 19.51
N ASP A 182 -33.22 19.46 18.72
CA ASP A 182 -34.61 19.75 18.31
C ASP A 182 -34.90 19.34 16.85
N SER A 183 -33.91 18.80 16.14
CA SER A 183 -34.07 18.31 14.77
C SER A 183 -33.33 16.97 14.61
N PRO A 184 -33.90 16.02 13.85
CA PRO A 184 -33.30 14.69 13.73
C PRO A 184 -32.00 14.74 12.92
N TYR A 185 -31.12 13.79 13.22
CA TYR A 185 -30.03 13.37 12.35
C TYR A 185 -30.35 11.95 11.88
N GLU A 186 -30.35 11.71 10.59
CA GLU A 186 -30.61 10.40 10.01
C GLU A 186 -29.25 9.77 9.61
N PRO A 187 -28.74 8.79 10.38
CA PRO A 187 -27.49 8.12 10.03
C PRO A 187 -27.58 7.48 8.64
N PRO A 188 -26.50 7.49 7.85
CA PRO A 188 -26.48 6.79 6.57
C PRO A 188 -26.59 5.28 6.77
N GLU A 189 -27.37 4.61 5.94
CA GLU A 189 -27.58 3.15 6.00
C GLU A 189 -26.41 2.37 5.37
N SER A 190 -25.78 2.94 4.34
CA SER A 190 -24.68 2.30 3.61
C SER A 190 -23.59 3.30 3.23
N PRO A 191 -22.93 3.94 4.23
CA PRO A 191 -21.78 4.79 3.95
C PRO A 191 -20.60 3.95 3.43
N GLU A 192 -19.80 4.50 2.50
CA GLU A 192 -18.58 3.82 2.06
C GLU A 192 -17.54 3.70 3.19
N VAL A 193 -17.52 4.67 4.12
CA VAL A 193 -16.58 4.67 5.25
C VAL A 193 -17.29 5.13 6.53
N VAL A 194 -17.07 4.42 7.63
CA VAL A 194 -17.47 4.86 8.98
C VAL A 194 -16.23 5.13 9.82
N VAL A 195 -16.14 6.31 10.43
CA VAL A 195 -15.06 6.68 11.37
C VAL A 195 -15.63 7.00 12.75
N LYS A 196 -15.03 6.44 13.79
CA LYS A 196 -15.50 6.56 15.18
C LYS A 196 -14.58 7.45 16.00
N THR A 197 -14.78 8.77 15.91
CA THR A 197 -13.82 9.75 16.50
C THR A 197 -13.81 9.80 18.03
N ALA A 198 -14.73 9.09 18.70
CA ALA A 198 -14.70 8.92 20.15
C ALA A 198 -13.72 7.83 20.60
N GLU A 199 -13.42 6.87 19.70
CA GLU A 199 -12.59 5.69 19.96
C GLU A 199 -11.24 5.76 19.23
N GLN A 200 -11.20 6.52 18.13
CA GLN A 200 -10.07 6.60 17.21
C GLN A 200 -9.44 7.99 17.22
N SER A 201 -8.13 8.05 17.08
CA SER A 201 -7.37 9.28 16.83
C SER A 201 -7.66 9.85 15.44
N VAL A 202 -7.36 11.14 15.25
CA VAL A 202 -7.52 11.82 13.95
C VAL A 202 -6.74 11.10 12.84
N SER A 203 -5.52 10.64 13.14
CA SER A 203 -4.67 9.93 12.17
C SER A 203 -5.28 8.59 11.76
N GLU A 204 -5.84 7.81 12.70
CA GLU A 204 -6.50 6.53 12.39
C GLU A 204 -7.75 6.75 11.54
N CYS A 205 -8.57 7.75 11.87
CA CYS A 205 -9.74 8.10 11.06
C CYS A 205 -9.35 8.53 9.63
N MET A 206 -8.33 9.39 9.51
CA MET A 206 -7.82 9.84 8.21
C MET A 206 -7.29 8.66 7.39
N MET A 207 -6.46 7.79 7.98
CA MET A 207 -5.92 6.61 7.29
C MET A 207 -7.01 5.65 6.84
N LYS A 208 -8.08 5.49 7.61
CA LYS A 208 -9.23 4.67 7.20
C LYS A 208 -9.93 5.23 5.95
N VAL A 209 -10.10 6.55 5.88
CA VAL A 209 -10.64 7.20 4.67
C VAL A 209 -9.65 7.06 3.51
N ALA A 210 -8.37 7.35 3.73
CA ALA A 210 -7.33 7.23 2.71
C ALA A 210 -7.21 5.80 2.14
N GLY A 211 -7.31 4.77 2.98
CA GLY A 211 -7.32 3.37 2.57
C GLY A 211 -8.47 3.06 1.59
N SER A 212 -9.69 3.53 1.89
CA SER A 212 -10.82 3.39 0.95
C SER A 212 -10.58 4.12 -0.38
N LEU A 213 -9.86 5.25 -0.37
CA LEU A 213 -9.48 5.95 -1.60
C LEU A 213 -8.39 5.22 -2.39
N MET A 214 -7.50 4.49 -1.71
CA MET A 214 -6.49 3.63 -2.35
C MET A 214 -7.13 2.42 -3.04
N GLU A 215 -8.06 1.73 -2.36
CA GLU A 215 -8.83 0.62 -2.92
C GLU A 215 -9.61 1.02 -4.18
N ARG A 216 -10.01 2.30 -4.26
CA ARG A 216 -10.74 2.88 -5.40
C ARG A 216 -9.84 3.46 -6.48
N GLY A 217 -8.52 3.38 -6.32
CA GLY A 217 -7.54 3.93 -7.26
C GLY A 217 -7.50 5.47 -7.32
N ILE A 218 -8.16 6.17 -6.40
CA ILE A 218 -8.15 7.65 -6.31
C ILE A 218 -6.79 8.11 -5.77
N ILE A 219 -6.31 7.45 -4.71
CA ILE A 219 -4.94 7.59 -4.22
C ILE A 219 -4.15 6.42 -4.81
N PRO A 220 -3.13 6.66 -5.64
CA PRO A 220 -2.32 5.57 -6.16
C PRO A 220 -1.63 4.82 -5.02
N TYR A 221 -1.73 3.49 -5.04
CA TYR A 221 -1.07 2.63 -4.06
C TYR A 221 0.44 2.89 -4.05
N GLU A 222 0.99 3.17 -2.88
CA GLU A 222 2.45 3.28 -2.72
C GLU A 222 3.03 1.88 -2.73
N SER A 223 3.63 1.49 -3.86
CA SER A 223 4.27 0.18 -4.10
C SER A 223 5.33 -0.17 -3.06
N SER A 224 5.82 0.81 -2.30
CA SER A 224 7.00 0.67 -1.43
C SER A 224 6.73 -0.03 -0.08
N ASN A 225 5.47 -0.24 0.33
CA ASN A 225 5.16 -0.72 1.70
C ASN A 225 4.49 -2.10 1.77
N LEU A 226 4.02 -2.66 0.66
CA LEU A 226 3.41 -3.99 0.64
C LEU A 226 4.46 -5.05 0.31
N VAL A 227 4.50 -6.09 1.14
CA VAL A 227 5.22 -7.32 0.79
C VAL A 227 4.32 -8.09 -0.16
N GLN A 228 4.78 -8.27 -1.40
CA GLN A 228 4.12 -9.08 -2.42
C GLN A 228 4.80 -10.44 -2.48
N GLU A 229 4.19 -11.45 -1.88
CA GLU A 229 4.61 -12.83 -2.07
C GLU A 229 4.14 -13.33 -3.45
N LEU A 230 4.91 -14.24 -4.06
CA LEU A 230 4.62 -14.80 -5.38
C LEU A 230 4.23 -16.29 -5.31
N PHE A 231 3.69 -16.72 -4.16
CA PHE A 231 3.17 -18.08 -4.01
C PHE A 231 1.80 -18.19 -4.68
N ILE A 232 1.53 -19.33 -5.31
CA ILE A 232 0.20 -19.66 -5.81
C ILE A 232 -0.76 -19.81 -4.63
N ALA A 233 -1.98 -19.32 -4.80
CA ALA A 233 -3.01 -19.46 -3.79
C ALA A 233 -3.35 -20.95 -3.54
N PRO A 234 -3.58 -21.39 -2.29
CA PRO A 234 -3.76 -22.81 -1.98
C PRO A 234 -4.88 -23.51 -2.78
N ASP A 235 -5.93 -22.79 -3.13
CA ASP A 235 -7.07 -23.26 -3.93
C ASP A 235 -6.74 -23.45 -5.42
N GLN A 236 -5.71 -22.77 -5.93
CA GLN A 236 -5.25 -22.85 -7.32
C GLN A 236 -4.09 -23.83 -7.53
N LEU A 237 -3.46 -24.29 -6.44
CA LEU A 237 -2.23 -25.08 -6.49
C LEU A 237 -2.38 -26.40 -7.26
N ALA A 238 -3.43 -27.17 -7.00
CA ALA A 238 -3.64 -28.47 -7.63
C ALA A 238 -3.84 -28.34 -9.15
N ALA A 239 -4.67 -27.37 -9.57
CA ALA A 239 -4.92 -27.10 -10.98
C ALA A 239 -3.66 -26.62 -11.70
N THR A 240 -2.91 -25.71 -11.08
CA THR A 240 -1.67 -25.17 -11.67
C THR A 240 -0.59 -26.25 -11.78
N ARG A 241 -0.45 -27.12 -10.78
CA ARG A 241 0.49 -28.25 -10.83
C ARG A 241 0.16 -29.22 -11.98
N ALA A 242 -1.12 -29.54 -12.17
CA ALA A 242 -1.54 -30.42 -13.27
C ALA A 242 -1.27 -29.80 -14.66
N GLN A 243 -1.50 -28.48 -14.81
CA GLN A 243 -1.17 -27.77 -16.05
C GLN A 243 0.35 -27.75 -16.31
N ALA A 244 1.13 -27.51 -15.25
CA ALA A 244 2.60 -27.43 -15.31
C ALA A 244 3.26 -28.70 -15.84
N GLU A 245 2.67 -29.89 -15.64
CA GLU A 245 3.21 -31.16 -16.16
C GLU A 245 3.32 -31.20 -17.69
N SER A 246 2.49 -30.44 -18.39
CA SER A 246 2.48 -30.36 -19.86
C SER A 246 3.42 -29.30 -20.45
N LEU A 247 3.95 -28.42 -19.60
CA LEU A 247 4.75 -27.28 -20.03
C LEU A 247 6.22 -27.67 -20.25
N PRO A 248 6.95 -26.95 -21.12
CA PRO A 248 8.40 -27.08 -21.21
C PRO A 248 9.06 -26.82 -19.85
N ALA A 249 10.11 -27.59 -19.53
CA ALA A 249 10.87 -27.42 -18.30
C ALA A 249 12.20 -26.68 -18.53
N PHE A 250 12.63 -25.93 -17.52
CA PHE A 250 13.94 -25.30 -17.43
C PHE A 250 14.56 -25.62 -16.06
N GLU A 251 15.67 -26.37 -16.07
CA GLU A 251 16.36 -26.77 -14.85
C GLU A 251 17.21 -25.62 -14.33
N ILE A 252 16.85 -25.12 -13.15
CA ILE A 252 17.50 -23.99 -12.49
C ILE A 252 18.63 -24.45 -11.58
N THR A 253 19.65 -23.62 -11.37
CA THR A 253 20.73 -23.95 -10.43
C THR A 253 20.30 -23.72 -8.98
N LYS A 254 21.11 -24.19 -8.03
CA LYS A 254 20.92 -23.87 -6.61
C LYS A 254 20.95 -22.37 -6.32
N LEU A 255 21.74 -21.60 -7.08
CA LEU A 255 21.78 -20.14 -6.94
C LEU A 255 20.46 -19.51 -7.39
N ASP A 256 19.90 -20.01 -8.50
CA ASP A 256 18.64 -19.52 -9.04
C ASP A 256 17.48 -19.89 -8.12
N LEU A 257 17.49 -21.08 -7.49
CA LEU A 257 16.51 -21.45 -6.46
C LEU A 257 16.58 -20.50 -5.25
N GLN A 258 17.77 -20.04 -4.86
CA GLN A 258 17.91 -19.03 -3.81
C GLN A 258 17.29 -17.68 -4.24
N TRP A 259 17.45 -17.27 -5.49
CA TRP A 259 16.81 -16.06 -6.01
C TRP A 259 15.29 -16.22 -6.15
N LEU A 260 14.83 -17.41 -6.54
CA LEU A 260 13.42 -17.74 -6.59
C LEU A 260 12.79 -17.62 -5.19
N GLN A 261 13.48 -18.08 -4.14
CA GLN A 261 13.04 -17.87 -2.75
C GLN A 261 12.96 -16.39 -2.36
N VAL A 262 13.96 -15.59 -2.78
CA VAL A 262 13.96 -14.14 -2.53
C VAL A 262 12.75 -13.46 -3.15
N LEU A 263 12.43 -13.83 -4.39
CA LEU A 263 11.26 -13.33 -5.11
C LEU A 263 9.96 -13.82 -4.45
N SER A 264 9.86 -15.13 -4.20
CA SER A 264 8.62 -15.76 -3.71
C SER A 264 8.16 -15.22 -2.37
N GLU A 265 9.09 -14.94 -1.46
CA GLU A 265 8.79 -14.40 -0.13
C GLU A 265 8.62 -12.86 -0.12
N GLY A 266 8.72 -12.19 -1.28
CA GLY A 266 8.48 -10.76 -1.39
C GLY A 266 9.60 -9.85 -0.87
N TRP A 267 10.82 -10.37 -0.70
CA TRP A 267 11.99 -9.55 -0.33
C TRP A 267 12.36 -8.51 -1.39
N ALA A 268 11.97 -8.77 -2.64
CA ALA A 268 12.22 -7.91 -3.78
C ALA A 268 10.97 -7.20 -4.30
N SER A 269 9.95 -7.06 -3.46
CA SER A 269 8.72 -6.31 -3.78
C SER A 269 9.08 -4.91 -4.34
N PRO A 270 8.43 -4.45 -5.43
CA PRO A 270 7.23 -5.01 -6.06
C PRO A 270 7.50 -5.87 -7.30
N LEU A 271 8.68 -6.49 -7.45
CA LEU A 271 8.93 -7.38 -8.61
C LEU A 271 7.92 -8.53 -8.65
N THR A 272 7.34 -8.79 -9.83
CA THR A 272 6.42 -9.92 -10.07
C THR A 272 7.14 -11.20 -10.47
N GLY A 273 8.46 -11.15 -10.65
CA GLY A 273 9.30 -12.30 -10.97
C GLY A 273 10.74 -11.88 -11.28
N PHE A 274 11.41 -12.65 -12.13
CA PHE A 274 12.73 -12.26 -12.61
C PHE A 274 12.62 -11.01 -13.50
N MET A 275 13.57 -10.09 -13.35
CA MET A 275 13.49 -8.77 -13.98
C MET A 275 13.33 -8.88 -15.50
N ARG A 276 12.38 -8.12 -16.05
CA ARG A 276 12.31 -7.79 -17.49
C ARG A 276 13.41 -6.80 -17.87
N GLU A 277 13.65 -6.58 -19.16
CA GLU A 277 14.76 -5.74 -19.62
C GLU A 277 14.67 -4.32 -19.03
N LYS A 278 13.47 -3.74 -19.03
CA LYS A 278 13.22 -2.41 -18.45
C LYS A 278 13.66 -2.32 -16.99
N GLU A 279 13.32 -3.31 -16.17
CA GLU A 279 13.63 -3.34 -14.74
C GLU A 279 15.13 -3.59 -14.51
N PHE A 280 15.73 -4.45 -15.33
CA PHE A 280 17.17 -4.69 -15.31
C PHE A 280 17.96 -3.42 -15.62
N LEU A 281 17.59 -2.68 -16.67
CA LEU A 281 18.23 -1.42 -17.03
C LEU A 281 18.06 -0.38 -15.93
N GLN A 282 16.85 -0.22 -15.39
CA GLN A 282 16.61 0.71 -14.28
C GLN A 282 17.45 0.36 -13.04
N CYS A 283 17.52 -0.92 -12.68
CA CYS A 283 18.36 -1.42 -11.60
C CYS A 283 19.84 -1.11 -11.85
N GLN A 284 20.33 -1.31 -13.07
CA GLN A 284 21.74 -1.14 -13.42
C GLN A 284 22.18 0.32 -13.49
N HIS A 285 21.31 1.22 -13.96
CA HIS A 285 21.65 2.63 -14.18
C HIS A 285 21.28 3.52 -13.00
N PHE A 286 20.15 3.24 -12.32
CA PHE A 286 19.61 4.13 -11.28
C PHE A 286 19.63 3.48 -9.89
N GLY A 287 19.81 2.17 -9.81
CA GLY A 287 19.71 1.44 -8.55
C GLY A 287 18.31 1.46 -7.94
N CYS A 288 17.29 1.72 -8.75
CA CYS A 288 15.88 1.83 -8.38
C CYS A 288 14.99 1.28 -9.49
N LEU A 289 13.79 0.81 -9.13
CA LEU A 289 12.69 0.56 -10.08
C LEU A 289 11.84 1.82 -10.22
N LEU A 290 11.47 2.14 -11.47
CA LEU A 290 10.71 3.33 -11.85
C LEU A 290 9.44 2.90 -12.59
N GLY A 291 8.31 3.50 -12.22
CA GLY A 291 6.96 3.06 -12.64
C GLY A 291 5.85 3.43 -11.64
N GLY A 292 6.25 4.02 -10.51
CA GLY A 292 5.43 4.62 -9.46
C GLY A 292 6.33 5.46 -8.57
N GLU A 293 6.17 5.37 -7.25
CA GLU A 293 7.20 5.87 -6.33
C GLU A 293 8.51 5.09 -6.53
N PRO A 294 9.68 5.76 -6.64
CA PRO A 294 10.94 5.07 -6.85
C PRO A 294 11.24 4.08 -5.71
N VAL A 295 11.40 2.79 -6.05
CA VAL A 295 11.74 1.73 -5.10
C VAL A 295 13.23 1.41 -5.21
N ASN A 296 13.97 1.40 -4.09
CA ASN A 296 15.37 1.00 -4.14
C ASN A 296 15.50 -0.46 -4.57
N GLN A 297 16.20 -0.69 -5.68
CA GLN A 297 16.54 -2.01 -6.16
C GLN A 297 17.85 -1.93 -6.93
N SER A 298 18.94 -2.14 -6.20
CA SER A 298 20.31 -1.85 -6.66
C SER A 298 21.08 -3.07 -7.15
N ILE A 299 20.44 -4.23 -7.16
CA ILE A 299 21.06 -5.50 -7.52
C ILE A 299 20.11 -6.26 -8.46
N PRO A 300 20.56 -6.63 -9.67
CA PRO A 300 19.76 -7.43 -10.59
C PRO A 300 19.38 -8.79 -9.99
N ILE A 301 18.10 -9.13 -10.12
CA ILE A 301 17.49 -10.43 -9.83
C ILE A 301 16.96 -10.96 -11.16
N VAL A 302 17.74 -11.82 -11.80
CA VAL A 302 17.56 -12.24 -13.20
C VAL A 302 17.81 -13.73 -13.31
N LEU A 303 17.19 -14.37 -14.30
CA LEU A 303 17.39 -15.77 -14.64
C LEU A 303 18.31 -15.87 -15.88
N PRO A 304 19.57 -16.28 -15.72
CA PRO A 304 20.48 -16.41 -16.85
C PRO A 304 20.20 -17.68 -17.67
N MET A 305 20.40 -17.59 -18.98
CA MET A 305 20.13 -18.68 -19.93
C MET A 305 21.21 -18.79 -20.99
N ARG A 306 21.47 -20.03 -21.42
CA ARG A 306 22.33 -20.34 -22.57
C ARG A 306 21.55 -20.21 -23.87
N ASP A 307 22.29 -20.11 -24.97
CA ASP A 307 21.73 -19.93 -26.31
C ASP A 307 20.77 -21.08 -26.71
N GLU A 308 21.08 -22.31 -26.31
CA GLU A 308 20.24 -23.49 -26.59
C GLU A 308 18.90 -23.43 -25.87
N ASP A 309 18.90 -23.05 -24.59
CA ASP A 309 17.68 -22.94 -23.80
C ASP A 309 16.82 -21.76 -24.24
N LYS A 310 17.43 -20.62 -24.56
CA LYS A 310 16.72 -19.48 -25.15
C LYS A 310 16.04 -19.89 -26.45
N LYS A 311 16.76 -20.56 -27.35
CA LYS A 311 16.19 -21.02 -28.64
C LYS A 311 15.06 -22.02 -28.46
N ARG A 312 15.15 -22.90 -27.45
CA ARG A 312 14.13 -23.91 -27.13
C ARG A 312 12.85 -23.30 -26.54
N LEU A 313 12.99 -22.24 -25.75
CA LEU A 313 11.88 -21.60 -25.02
C LEU A 313 11.36 -20.31 -25.68
N GLU A 314 12.00 -19.87 -26.76
CA GLU A 314 11.54 -18.73 -27.55
C GLU A 314 10.16 -19.00 -28.16
N GLY A 315 9.24 -18.04 -27.99
CA GLY A 315 7.85 -18.15 -28.45
C GLY A 315 6.93 -18.94 -27.51
N VAL A 316 7.45 -19.56 -26.45
CA VAL A 316 6.64 -20.20 -25.41
C VAL A 316 6.03 -19.14 -24.50
N THR A 317 4.74 -19.25 -24.17
CA THR A 317 4.03 -18.29 -23.30
C THR A 317 4.27 -18.54 -21.81
N GLU A 318 4.61 -19.77 -21.44
CA GLU A 318 4.91 -20.18 -20.06
C GLU A 318 5.72 -21.48 -20.00
N PHE A 319 6.60 -21.58 -19.01
CA PHE A 319 7.41 -22.78 -18.78
C PHE A 319 7.67 -22.99 -17.29
N VAL A 320 8.07 -24.21 -16.93
CA VAL A 320 8.27 -24.61 -15.53
C VAL A 320 9.74 -24.51 -15.15
N LEU A 321 10.00 -23.91 -13.99
CA LEU A 321 11.30 -23.94 -13.34
C LEU A 321 11.40 -25.21 -12.48
N THR A 322 12.36 -26.07 -12.78
CA THR A 322 12.62 -27.30 -12.04
C THR A 322 13.95 -27.23 -11.29
N TYR A 323 14.02 -27.80 -10.10
CA TYR A 323 15.27 -27.97 -9.35
C TYR A 323 15.37 -29.39 -8.82
N GLU A 324 16.44 -30.09 -9.17
CA GLU A 324 16.67 -31.50 -8.88
C GLU A 324 15.46 -32.35 -9.32
N GLY A 325 14.91 -32.03 -10.50
CA GLY A 325 13.74 -32.71 -11.10
C GLY A 325 12.38 -32.35 -10.47
N ASN A 326 12.34 -31.48 -9.45
CA ASN A 326 11.09 -31.06 -8.81
C ASN A 326 10.60 -29.74 -9.38
N MET A 327 9.31 -29.66 -9.76
CA MET A 327 8.68 -28.41 -10.18
C MET A 327 8.62 -27.41 -9.02
N LYS A 328 9.20 -26.22 -9.20
CA LYS A 328 9.25 -25.18 -8.17
C LYS A 328 8.38 -23.97 -8.50
N ALA A 329 8.35 -23.54 -9.74
CA ALA A 329 7.56 -22.40 -10.15
C ALA A 329 7.17 -22.47 -11.63
N VAL A 330 6.15 -21.72 -12.00
CA VAL A 330 5.80 -21.42 -13.39
C VAL A 330 6.28 -20.00 -13.70
N LEU A 331 7.00 -19.83 -14.80
CA LEU A 331 7.36 -18.52 -15.35
C LEU A 331 6.44 -18.24 -16.54
N ARG A 332 5.65 -17.16 -16.44
CA ARG A 332 4.69 -16.73 -17.47
C ARG A 332 5.14 -15.47 -18.19
N ASN A 333 4.69 -15.33 -19.43
CA ASN A 333 4.97 -14.20 -20.31
C ASN A 333 6.47 -13.88 -20.40
N PRO A 334 7.32 -14.87 -20.77
CA PRO A 334 8.76 -14.68 -20.76
C PRO A 334 9.22 -13.62 -21.76
N GLU A 335 10.25 -12.89 -21.36
CA GLU A 335 10.95 -11.92 -22.18
C GLU A 335 12.44 -12.23 -22.15
N PHE A 336 13.03 -12.46 -23.32
CA PHE A 336 14.44 -12.82 -23.47
C PHE A 336 15.23 -11.61 -23.98
N TYR A 337 16.31 -11.25 -23.29
CA TYR A 337 17.14 -10.10 -23.64
C TYR A 337 18.63 -10.37 -23.34
N GLU A 338 19.51 -9.56 -23.92
CA GLU A 338 20.96 -9.76 -23.82
C GLU A 338 21.47 -9.57 -22.38
N HIS A 339 22.33 -10.47 -21.92
CA HIS A 339 22.89 -10.41 -20.58
C HIS A 339 23.98 -9.35 -20.43
N ARG A 340 24.72 -9.03 -21.51
CA ARG A 340 25.81 -8.03 -21.53
C ARG A 340 26.72 -8.13 -20.30
N ILE A 341 27.30 -9.31 -20.10
CA ILE A 341 27.91 -9.72 -18.82
C ILE A 341 28.97 -8.73 -18.33
N GLU A 342 29.86 -8.27 -19.21
CA GLU A 342 30.92 -7.33 -18.84
C GLU A 342 30.36 -5.98 -18.33
N GLU A 343 29.39 -5.41 -19.05
CA GLU A 343 28.70 -4.19 -18.63
C GLU A 343 27.96 -4.41 -17.31
N ARG A 344 27.23 -5.53 -17.21
CA ARG A 344 26.52 -5.92 -15.99
C ARG A 344 27.47 -5.91 -14.81
N CYS A 345 28.58 -6.63 -14.93
CA CYS A 345 29.55 -6.80 -13.88
C CYS A 345 30.21 -5.48 -13.49
N SER A 346 30.62 -4.68 -14.48
CA SER A 346 31.27 -3.39 -14.27
C SER A 346 30.38 -2.41 -13.50
N ARG A 347 29.10 -2.28 -13.88
CA ARG A 347 28.14 -1.41 -13.16
C ARG A 347 27.80 -1.95 -11.77
N GLN A 348 27.60 -3.26 -11.67
CA GLN A 348 27.09 -3.88 -10.46
C GLN A 348 28.18 -4.02 -9.38
N TRP A 349 29.44 -4.29 -9.73
CA TRP A 349 30.54 -4.48 -8.78
C TRP A 349 31.63 -3.41 -8.85
N GLY A 350 31.63 -2.55 -9.87
CA GLY A 350 32.76 -1.65 -10.13
C GLY A 350 33.97 -2.37 -10.74
N THR A 351 33.81 -3.63 -11.14
CA THR A 351 34.85 -4.47 -11.74
C THR A 351 34.21 -5.62 -12.52
N ALA A 352 34.88 -6.10 -13.56
CA ALA A 352 34.53 -7.31 -14.31
C ALA A 352 35.56 -8.44 -14.10
N HIS A 353 36.35 -8.38 -13.03
CA HIS A 353 37.43 -9.33 -12.78
C HIS A 353 36.89 -10.76 -12.59
N LYS A 354 37.39 -11.71 -13.40
CA LYS A 354 36.89 -13.09 -13.47
C LYS A 354 37.10 -13.87 -12.17
N ASP A 355 38.15 -13.54 -11.42
CA ASP A 355 38.45 -14.19 -10.12
C ASP A 355 37.51 -13.76 -8.99
N HIS A 356 36.69 -12.73 -9.19
CA HIS A 356 35.67 -12.39 -8.21
C HIS A 356 34.63 -13.53 -8.16
N PRO A 357 34.39 -14.15 -6.99
CA PRO A 357 33.69 -15.44 -6.91
C PRO A 357 32.25 -15.39 -7.40
N TYR A 358 31.56 -14.25 -7.27
CA TYR A 358 30.22 -14.10 -7.83
C TYR A 358 30.24 -13.78 -9.33
N ILE A 359 31.26 -13.07 -9.82
CA ILE A 359 31.34 -12.71 -11.25
C ILE A 359 31.61 -13.99 -12.04
N LYS A 360 32.44 -14.89 -11.52
CA LYS A 360 32.62 -16.23 -12.06
C LYS A 360 31.29 -16.96 -12.29
N MET A 361 30.39 -16.97 -11.29
CA MET A 361 29.06 -17.58 -11.45
C MET A 361 28.19 -16.87 -12.51
N VAL A 362 28.31 -15.55 -12.66
CA VAL A 362 27.57 -14.79 -13.69
C VAL A 362 28.07 -15.15 -15.09
N LEU A 363 29.39 -15.30 -15.25
CA LEU A 363 30.03 -15.69 -16.51
C LEU A 363 29.61 -17.10 -16.95
N GLU A 364 29.31 -17.99 -16.01
CA GLU A 364 28.87 -19.37 -16.27
C GLU A 364 27.38 -19.48 -16.66
N GLY A 365 26.58 -18.42 -16.47
CA GLY A 365 25.12 -18.45 -16.61
C GLY A 365 24.58 -18.38 -18.05
N GLY A 366 25.38 -17.97 -19.03
CA GLY A 366 24.99 -17.83 -20.44
C GLY A 366 24.75 -16.40 -20.90
N ASN A 367 24.52 -16.22 -22.21
CA ASN A 367 24.50 -14.92 -22.89
C ASN A 367 23.14 -14.19 -22.82
N TRP A 368 22.10 -14.88 -22.36
CA TRP A 368 20.73 -14.36 -22.29
C TRP A 368 20.25 -14.24 -20.86
N LEU A 369 19.30 -13.35 -20.65
CA LEU A 369 18.48 -13.27 -19.45
C LEU A 369 17.01 -13.49 -19.83
N CYS A 370 16.26 -14.12 -18.94
CA CYS A 370 14.81 -14.26 -19.04
C CYS A 370 14.14 -13.54 -17.88
N GLY A 371 13.30 -12.56 -18.21
CA GLY A 371 12.35 -11.92 -17.31
C GLY A 371 10.96 -12.51 -17.49
N GLY A 372 10.09 -12.33 -16.50
CA GLY A 372 8.72 -12.84 -16.57
C GLY A 372 8.02 -12.82 -15.23
N ASP A 373 6.72 -13.09 -15.24
CA ASP A 373 5.90 -13.20 -14.05
C ASP A 373 6.10 -14.60 -13.44
N ILE A 374 6.34 -14.68 -12.13
CA ILE A 374 6.64 -15.92 -11.43
C ILE A 374 5.49 -16.30 -10.52
N GLU A 375 5.10 -17.57 -10.60
CA GLU A 375 4.15 -18.21 -9.70
C GLU A 375 4.82 -19.42 -9.04
N VAL A 376 5.14 -19.31 -7.75
CA VAL A 376 5.84 -20.36 -7.00
C VAL A 376 4.82 -21.34 -6.42
N LEU A 377 5.01 -22.63 -6.73
CA LEU A 377 4.07 -23.70 -6.38
C LEU A 377 4.05 -23.98 -4.89
N GLU A 378 5.23 -24.00 -4.25
CA GLU A 378 5.35 -24.38 -2.85
C GLU A 378 6.43 -23.55 -2.16
N ARG A 379 6.30 -23.39 -0.84
CA ARG A 379 7.31 -22.73 -0.04
C ARG A 379 8.64 -23.48 -0.16
N ILE A 380 9.69 -22.74 -0.49
CA ILE A 380 11.04 -23.30 -0.65
C ILE A 380 11.63 -23.61 0.73
N THR A 381 11.76 -24.90 1.03
CA THR A 381 12.45 -25.45 2.21
C THR A 381 13.78 -26.09 1.79
N TRP A 382 14.71 -26.24 2.74
CA TRP A 382 16.06 -26.72 2.45
C TRP A 382 16.41 -28.02 3.16
N GLY A 383 15.60 -28.48 4.11
CA GLY A 383 15.79 -29.77 4.76
C GLY A 383 17.08 -29.88 5.57
N ASP A 384 17.70 -28.76 5.93
CA ASP A 384 19.01 -28.69 6.59
C ASP A 384 18.91 -28.44 8.11
N GLY A 385 17.71 -28.58 8.68
CA GLY A 385 17.43 -28.35 10.10
C GLY A 385 17.34 -26.87 10.49
N LEU A 386 17.49 -25.93 9.55
CA LEU A 386 17.47 -24.49 9.81
C LEU A 386 16.20 -23.79 9.29
N ASP A 387 15.25 -24.53 8.71
CA ASP A 387 14.07 -23.94 8.04
C ASP A 387 13.22 -23.09 8.99
N LYS A 388 13.17 -23.46 10.27
CA LYS A 388 12.49 -22.67 11.33
C LYS A 388 13.04 -21.24 11.53
N TYR A 389 14.24 -20.94 11.04
CA TYR A 389 14.84 -19.60 11.10
C TYR A 389 14.69 -18.81 9.80
N ARG A 390 14.13 -19.44 8.75
CA ARG A 390 13.91 -18.83 7.43
C ARG A 390 12.52 -18.19 7.38
N LEU A 391 12.34 -17.14 8.18
CA LEU A 391 11.07 -16.43 8.23
C LEU A 391 10.91 -15.52 7.00
N THR A 392 9.70 -15.49 6.43
CA THR A 392 9.36 -14.52 5.39
C THR A 392 9.25 -13.11 5.99
N PRO A 393 9.29 -12.04 5.16
CA PRO A 393 9.03 -10.68 5.63
C PRO A 393 7.68 -10.53 6.36
N LEU A 394 6.65 -11.25 5.95
CA LEU A 394 5.33 -11.22 6.61
C LEU A 394 5.39 -11.89 7.99
N GLU A 395 6.01 -13.06 8.10
CA GLU A 395 6.22 -13.76 9.37
C GLU A 395 7.09 -12.93 10.33
N LEU A 396 8.12 -12.24 9.84
CA LEU A 396 8.92 -11.31 10.64
C LEU A 396 8.07 -10.16 11.17
N ARG A 397 7.25 -9.53 10.32
CA ARG A 397 6.33 -8.45 10.73
C ARG A 397 5.32 -8.92 11.76
N GLU A 398 4.83 -10.15 11.65
CA GLU A 398 3.97 -10.77 12.67
C GLU A 398 4.72 -10.97 13.99
N LYS A 399 5.94 -11.52 13.95
CA LYS A 399 6.77 -11.68 15.16
C LYS A 399 7.05 -10.36 15.86
N PHE A 400 7.33 -9.29 15.11
CA PHE A 400 7.52 -7.96 15.71
C PHE A 400 6.24 -7.42 16.36
N ARG A 401 5.06 -7.70 15.79
CA ARG A 401 3.77 -7.36 16.40
C ARG A 401 3.52 -8.14 17.69
N GLU A 402 3.73 -9.46 17.67
CA GLU A 402 3.63 -10.32 18.87
C GLU A 402 4.55 -9.84 20.00
N MET A 403 5.75 -9.38 19.64
CA MET A 403 6.73 -8.83 20.59
C MET A 403 6.40 -7.42 21.06
N ASN A 404 5.32 -6.79 20.57
CA ASN A 404 4.96 -5.40 20.82
C ASN A 404 6.12 -4.43 20.52
N ALA A 405 6.87 -4.67 19.45
CA ALA A 405 7.99 -3.82 19.05
C ALA A 405 7.47 -2.45 18.60
N ASP A 406 8.03 -1.36 19.13
CA ASP A 406 7.74 0.00 18.69
C ASP A 406 8.85 0.59 17.79
N ALA A 407 9.98 -0.11 17.70
CA ALA A 407 11.02 0.06 16.69
C ALA A 407 11.68 -1.28 16.39
N VAL A 408 12.09 -1.50 15.13
CA VAL A 408 12.93 -2.65 14.75
C VAL A 408 14.20 -2.12 14.11
N PHE A 409 15.35 -2.60 14.59
CA PHE A 409 16.66 -2.31 14.01
C PHE A 409 17.32 -3.59 13.52
N ALA A 410 17.73 -3.59 12.25
CA ALA A 410 18.29 -4.77 11.60
C ALA A 410 19.82 -4.73 11.59
N PHE A 411 20.45 -5.84 11.94
CA PHE A 411 21.88 -6.05 11.82
C PHE A 411 22.18 -7.18 10.84
N GLN A 412 22.59 -6.78 9.65
CA GLN A 412 22.99 -7.68 8.58
C GLN A 412 24.43 -8.17 8.80
N LEU A 413 24.66 -9.47 8.74
CA LEU A 413 25.99 -10.07 8.87
C LEU A 413 26.22 -11.28 7.97
N ARG A 414 27.49 -11.55 7.66
CA ARG A 414 27.94 -12.79 7.00
C ARG A 414 29.10 -13.49 7.73
N ASN A 415 29.59 -12.84 8.79
CA ASN A 415 30.72 -13.28 9.60
C ASN A 415 30.25 -13.58 11.02
N PRO A 416 30.96 -14.40 11.81
CA PRO A 416 30.67 -14.57 13.23
C PRO A 416 30.60 -13.24 14.00
N VAL A 417 29.73 -13.18 15.01
CA VAL A 417 29.62 -12.00 15.89
C VAL A 417 30.81 -11.95 16.84
N HIS A 418 31.46 -10.78 16.92
CA HIS A 418 32.47 -10.45 17.91
C HIS A 418 32.08 -9.14 18.62
N ASN A 419 32.83 -8.73 19.65
CA ASN A 419 32.46 -7.60 20.51
C ASN A 419 32.24 -6.27 19.77
N GLY A 420 32.90 -6.06 18.64
CA GLY A 420 32.67 -4.89 17.78
C GLY A 420 31.24 -4.85 17.20
N HIS A 421 30.74 -5.98 16.71
CA HIS A 421 29.35 -6.09 16.27
C HIS A 421 28.39 -5.90 17.45
N ALA A 422 28.69 -6.50 18.60
CA ALA A 422 27.86 -6.39 19.80
C ALA A 422 27.74 -4.94 20.29
N LEU A 423 28.85 -4.19 20.30
CA LEU A 423 28.87 -2.78 20.65
C LEU A 423 27.92 -1.96 19.76
N LEU A 424 28.01 -2.13 18.44
CA LEU A 424 27.11 -1.45 17.49
C LEU A 424 25.63 -1.76 17.77
N MET A 425 25.30 -3.03 18.02
CA MET A 425 23.93 -3.45 18.33
C MET A 425 23.43 -2.84 19.66
N GLN A 426 24.28 -2.81 20.68
CA GLN A 426 23.96 -2.24 22.00
C GLN A 426 23.79 -0.72 21.96
N ASP A 427 24.72 -0.01 21.32
CA ASP A 427 24.66 1.46 21.20
C ASP A 427 23.46 1.89 20.35
N THR A 428 23.10 1.12 19.32
CA THR A 428 21.87 1.35 18.54
C THR A 428 20.64 1.24 19.40
N ARG A 429 20.55 0.18 20.23
CA ARG A 429 19.44 0.02 21.18
C ARG A 429 19.38 1.20 22.14
N ARG A 430 20.51 1.61 22.71
CA ARG A 430 20.60 2.76 23.63
C ARG A 430 20.09 4.04 22.96
N SER A 431 20.55 4.33 21.74
CA SER A 431 20.13 5.51 20.98
C SER A 431 18.63 5.50 20.67
N LEU A 432 18.02 4.35 20.39
CA LEU A 432 16.57 4.25 20.21
C LEU A 432 15.80 4.54 21.50
N ILE A 433 16.29 4.05 22.64
CA ILE A 433 15.70 4.33 23.96
C ILE A 433 15.79 5.83 24.28
N GLU A 434 16.95 6.46 24.03
CA GLU A 434 17.15 7.91 24.20
C GLU A 434 16.21 8.74 23.31
N ARG A 435 15.83 8.22 22.14
CA ARG A 435 14.84 8.83 21.23
C ARG A 435 13.39 8.62 21.64
N GLY A 436 13.13 7.88 22.73
CA GLY A 436 11.80 7.65 23.29
C GLY A 436 11.12 6.35 22.87
N TYR A 437 11.79 5.46 22.13
CA TYR A 437 11.26 4.12 21.88
C TYR A 437 11.35 3.27 23.15
N LYS A 438 10.23 2.63 23.52
CA LYS A 438 10.08 1.85 24.76
C LYS A 438 10.48 0.40 24.57
N ASN A 439 10.27 -0.17 23.39
CA ASN A 439 10.54 -1.57 23.09
C ASN A 439 11.21 -1.77 21.72
N PRO A 440 12.44 -1.26 21.53
CA PRO A 440 13.19 -1.52 20.31
C PRO A 440 13.59 -3.00 20.23
N VAL A 441 13.39 -3.65 19.09
CA VAL A 441 13.72 -5.06 18.85
C VAL A 441 14.84 -5.18 17.83
N LEU A 442 15.85 -5.99 18.18
CA LEU A 442 16.93 -6.33 17.26
C LEU A 442 16.47 -7.45 16.31
N LEU A 443 16.59 -7.21 15.01
CA LEU A 443 16.59 -8.24 13.97
C LEU A 443 18.04 -8.60 13.64
N LEU A 444 18.56 -9.67 14.24
CA LEU A 444 19.88 -10.20 13.88
C LEU A 444 19.75 -11.11 12.66
N HIS A 445 20.35 -10.71 11.53
CA HIS A 445 19.97 -11.20 10.21
C HIS A 445 21.16 -11.78 9.41
N PRO A 446 21.68 -12.98 9.73
CA PRO A 446 22.79 -13.60 9.00
C PRO A 446 22.44 -14.02 7.56
N LEU A 447 23.40 -13.86 6.64
CA LEU A 447 23.30 -14.26 5.24
C LEU A 447 23.76 -15.70 4.96
N GLY A 448 23.00 -16.42 4.14
CA GLY A 448 23.17 -17.86 3.86
C GLY A 448 24.37 -18.31 3.00
N LYS A 449 25.48 -17.58 2.89
CA LYS A 449 26.71 -18.10 2.25
C LYS A 449 27.84 -18.17 3.28
N TYR A 450 28.40 -19.37 3.42
CA TYR A 450 29.58 -19.74 4.23
C TYR A 450 29.35 -20.04 5.71
N GLN A 451 28.32 -20.82 6.04
CA GLN A 451 28.27 -21.46 7.33
C GLN A 451 27.78 -22.89 7.15
N THR A 452 28.66 -23.88 7.36
CA THR A 452 28.23 -25.26 7.61
C THR A 452 27.19 -25.24 8.73
N GLY A 453 26.25 -26.19 8.78
CA GLY A 453 25.22 -26.23 9.85
C GLY A 453 25.81 -26.10 11.26
N ARG A 454 27.07 -26.52 11.46
CA ARG A 454 27.86 -26.32 12.68
C ARG A 454 28.18 -24.85 13.00
N GLN A 455 28.41 -23.98 12.03
CA GLN A 455 28.71 -22.56 12.24
C GLN A 455 27.46 -21.74 12.54
N ILE A 456 26.28 -22.05 11.95
CA ILE A 456 25.01 -21.40 12.33
C ILE A 456 24.56 -21.87 13.72
N LEU A 457 24.75 -23.16 14.04
CA LEU A 457 24.49 -23.67 15.39
C LEU A 457 25.49 -23.10 16.41
N ALA A 458 26.78 -23.00 16.07
CA ALA A 458 27.77 -22.30 16.89
C ALA A 458 27.50 -20.79 16.97
N PHE A 459 26.85 -20.19 15.98
CA PHE A 459 26.43 -18.79 15.99
C PHE A 459 25.30 -18.56 16.99
N VAL A 460 24.27 -19.41 16.97
CA VAL A 460 23.19 -19.42 17.96
C VAL A 460 23.75 -19.74 19.35
N LEU A 461 24.55 -20.79 19.48
CA LEU A 461 25.13 -21.24 20.76
C LEU A 461 26.17 -20.27 21.34
N ASN A 462 27.02 -19.62 20.52
CA ASN A 462 27.95 -18.59 21.00
C ASN A 462 27.24 -17.29 21.37
N LEU A 463 26.12 -16.93 20.71
CA LEU A 463 25.27 -15.86 21.21
C LEU A 463 24.67 -16.25 22.56
N TYR A 464 24.14 -17.46 22.72
CA TYR A 464 23.68 -17.93 24.04
C TYR A 464 24.80 -18.02 25.08
N ALA A 465 26.07 -18.22 24.71
CA ALA A 465 27.20 -18.23 25.64
C ALA A 465 27.70 -16.80 26.00
N LEU A 466 27.81 -15.89 25.03
CA LEU A 466 28.15 -14.47 25.26
C LEU A 466 27.02 -13.73 26.00
N TYR A 467 25.76 -14.05 25.69
CA TYR A 467 24.58 -13.50 26.36
C TYR A 467 24.17 -14.34 27.59
N GLY A 468 24.67 -15.57 27.75
CA GLY A 468 24.38 -16.46 28.87
C GLY A 468 24.99 -15.99 30.18
N GLY A 469 26.14 -15.31 30.12
CA GLY A 469 26.71 -14.60 31.27
C GLY A 469 25.95 -13.32 31.66
N LEU A 470 25.08 -12.80 30.79
CA LEU A 470 24.33 -11.54 30.93
C LEU A 470 22.81 -11.74 30.83
N ALA A 471 22.33 -12.99 30.95
CA ALA A 471 20.96 -13.42 30.70
C ALA A 471 19.90 -12.81 31.64
N LYS A 472 20.30 -11.98 32.60
CA LYS A 472 19.36 -11.25 33.46
C LYS A 472 18.70 -10.04 32.80
N ASN A 473 19.23 -9.50 31.67
CA ASN A 473 18.77 -8.20 31.14
C ASN A 473 18.35 -8.16 29.65
N VAL A 474 18.18 -9.29 28.95
CA VAL A 474 17.75 -9.29 27.53
C VAL A 474 16.41 -10.01 27.34
N LYS A 475 15.34 -9.37 27.81
CA LYS A 475 14.00 -9.59 27.24
C LYS A 475 13.93 -8.78 25.93
N GLY A 476 13.78 -9.43 24.76
CA GLY A 476 13.40 -8.76 23.50
C GLY A 476 14.39 -8.80 22.32
N SER A 477 15.25 -9.81 22.19
CA SER A 477 16.10 -10.00 20.99
C SER A 477 15.69 -11.23 20.20
N THR A 478 15.70 -11.15 18.85
CA THR A 478 15.39 -12.31 18.02
C THR A 478 16.36 -12.48 16.85
N ILE A 479 16.67 -13.74 16.54
CA ILE A 479 17.64 -14.14 15.51
C ILE A 479 16.89 -14.79 14.35
N TYR A 480 17.11 -14.31 13.13
CA TYR A 480 16.45 -14.82 11.92
C TYR A 480 17.42 -14.82 10.74
N ILE A 481 17.33 -15.76 9.80
CA ILE A 481 18.33 -15.86 8.71
C ILE A 481 17.84 -15.08 7.48
N TRP A 482 18.60 -14.08 7.04
CA TRP A 482 18.35 -13.39 5.76
C TRP A 482 18.90 -14.18 4.59
N ARG A 483 18.25 -14.06 3.45
CA ARG A 483 18.61 -14.78 2.23
C ARG A 483 18.81 -13.81 1.11
N LYS A 484 20.07 -13.49 0.86
CA LYS A 484 20.54 -12.97 -0.42
C LYS A 484 21.84 -13.70 -0.72
N PRO A 485 22.02 -14.26 -1.93
CA PRO A 485 23.34 -14.74 -2.32
C PRO A 485 24.35 -13.62 -2.10
N SER A 486 25.35 -13.85 -1.23
CA SER A 486 26.35 -12.83 -0.89
C SER A 486 27.06 -12.37 -2.16
N LYS A 487 26.67 -11.19 -2.66
CA LYS A 487 27.43 -10.47 -3.68
C LYS A 487 28.46 -9.66 -2.91
N PHE A 488 29.76 -9.80 -3.21
CA PHE A 488 30.87 -9.04 -2.60
C PHE A 488 30.82 -7.54 -2.97
N LYS A 489 29.64 -6.93 -2.91
CA LYS A 489 29.48 -5.49 -2.86
C LYS A 489 29.44 -5.12 -1.39
N THR A 490 30.29 -4.18 -1.01
CA THR A 490 30.14 -3.42 0.23
C THR A 490 28.79 -2.72 0.15
N LEU A 491 27.71 -3.37 0.59
CA LEU A 491 26.61 -2.62 1.17
C LEU A 491 27.29 -1.88 2.32
N ARG A 492 27.60 -0.58 2.12
CA ARG A 492 27.85 0.31 3.25
C ARG A 492 26.80 -0.04 4.29
N LEU A 493 27.24 -0.35 5.50
CA LEU A 493 26.39 -0.57 6.67
C LEU A 493 25.29 0.49 6.67
N LYS A 494 24.13 0.16 6.11
CA LYS A 494 22.92 0.95 6.26
C LYS A 494 22.15 0.19 7.31
N MET A 495 22.41 0.58 8.54
CA MET A 495 21.50 0.35 9.65
C MET A 495 20.16 0.98 9.22
N CYS A 496 19.23 0.14 8.75
CA CYS A 496 17.89 0.60 8.45
C CYS A 496 17.08 0.54 9.74
N ILE A 497 16.64 1.70 10.21
CA ILE A 497 15.53 1.79 11.16
C ILE A 497 14.28 1.59 10.31
N ILE A 498 13.58 0.47 10.48
CA ILE A 498 12.26 0.32 9.90
C ILE A 498 11.31 1.16 10.75
N LYS A 499 11.12 2.43 10.38
CA LYS A 499 10.03 3.26 10.90
C LYS A 499 8.76 2.92 10.10
N ASN A 500 7.65 2.77 10.80
CA ASN A 500 6.34 2.29 10.31
C ASN A 500 6.20 0.76 10.22
N LEU A 501 6.18 0.11 11.38
CA LEU A 501 5.17 -0.92 11.61
C LEU A 501 3.86 -0.15 11.74
N GLY A 502 3.01 -0.17 10.70
CA GLY A 502 1.71 0.49 10.73
C GLY A 502 0.98 0.13 12.02
N LYS A 503 0.70 1.16 12.84
CA LYS A 503 -0.47 1.14 13.70
C LYS A 503 -1.66 1.54 12.85
#